data_AF-A0A323UZW8-F1
#
_entry.id   AF-A0A323UZW8-F1
#
_cell.length_a   1.000
_cell.length_b   1.000
_cell.length_c   1.000
_cell.angle_alpha   90.00
_cell.angle_beta   90.00
_cell.angle_gamma   90.00
#
_symmetry.space_group_name_H-M   'P 1'
#
loop_
_entity.id
_entity.type
_entity.pdbx_description
1 polymer ?
#
loop_
_entity_poly.entity_id
_entity_poly.type
_entity_poly.pdbx_seq_one_letter_code
_entity_poly.pdbx_strand_id
1 'polypeptide(L)' 'MSIFDSPIGRCEAVRELVLLDETQAECAREHECPPGRECPLDGCFTPVSGLSEEDAERLAKPVSRRRTKAAH' A
#
# COMPACT_ATOMS: atom_id res chain seq x y z
N MET A 1 -10.60 18.54 11.44
CA MET A 1 -10.81 17.08 11.36
C MET A 1 -10.27 16.64 10.02
N SER A 2 -9.10 16.00 9.98
CA SER A 2 -8.59 15.40 8.75
C SER A 2 -9.41 14.13 8.51
N ILE A 3 -10.12 14.09 7.39
CA ILE A 3 -10.75 12.87 6.92
C ILE A 3 -9.60 11.91 6.65
N PHE A 4 -9.59 10.78 7.36
CA PHE A 4 -8.66 9.70 7.07
C PHE A 4 -9.14 9.09 5.75
N ASP A 5 -8.51 9.50 4.64
CA ASP A 5 -8.86 9.04 3.30
C ASP A 5 -8.19 7.71 2.96
N SER A 6 -7.42 7.15 3.90
CA SER A 6 -6.78 5.85 3.70
C SER A 6 -7.85 4.75 3.60
N PRO A 7 -7.75 3.87 2.60
CA PRO A 7 -8.66 2.74 2.45
C PRO A 7 -8.61 1.84 3.69
N ILE A 8 -9.79 1.41 4.16
CA ILE A 8 -9.95 0.54 5.32
C ILE A 8 -10.66 -0.76 4.93
N GLY A 9 -10.15 -1.88 5.44
CA GLY A 9 -10.71 -3.21 5.24
C GLY A 9 -11.15 -3.83 6.56
N ARG A 10 -12.17 -4.68 6.54
CA ARG A 10 -12.55 -5.47 7.72
C ARG A 10 -11.82 -6.81 7.70
N CYS A 11 -10.89 -7.00 8.63
CA CYS A 11 -10.19 -8.27 8.76
C CYS A 11 -10.98 -9.21 9.67
N GLU A 12 -11.49 -10.32 9.14
CA GLU A 12 -12.23 -11.31 9.95
C GLU A 12 -11.33 -12.15 10.87
N ALA A 13 -10.02 -12.17 10.62
CA ALA A 13 -9.05 -12.89 11.44
C ALA A 13 -8.93 -12.26 12.85
N VAL A 14 -8.79 -10.94 12.89
CA VAL A 14 -8.71 -10.15 14.13
C VAL A 14 -10.03 -9.48 14.51
N ARG A 15 -11.01 -9.50 13.60
CA ARG A 15 -12.36 -8.91 13.74
C ARG A 15 -12.34 -7.39 13.92
N GLU A 16 -11.32 -6.74 13.38
CA GLU A 16 -11.08 -5.29 13.46
C GLU A 16 -11.00 -4.66 12.06
N LEU A 17 -11.04 -3.33 12.03
CA LEU A 17 -10.76 -2.54 10.83
C LEU A 17 -9.24 -2.35 10.72
N VAL A 18 -8.67 -2.72 9.57
CA VAL A 18 -7.24 -2.57 9.27
C VAL A 18 -7.07 -1.54 8.17
N LEU A 19 -5.94 -0.82 8.18
CA LEU A 19 -5.61 0.08 7.07
C LEU A 19 -5.10 -0.75 5.90
N LEU A 20 -5.49 -0.37 4.69
CA LEU A 20 -5.05 -1.01 3.44
C LEU A 20 -3.97 -0.20 2.72
N ASP A 21 -3.66 0.99 3.24
CA ASP A 21 -2.59 1.88 2.78
C ASP A 21 -1.20 1.51 3.35
N GLU A 22 -1.14 0.42 4.12
CA GLU A 22 0.09 -0.22 4.57
C GLU A 22 0.33 -1.52 3.79
N THR A 23 1.56 -2.04 3.85
CA THR A 23 1.87 -3.34 3.26
C THR A 23 1.25 -4.47 4.06
N GLN A 24 0.90 -5.57 3.38
CA GLN A 24 0.40 -6.79 4.04
C GLN A 24 1.35 -7.31 5.13
N ALA A 25 2.66 -7.13 4.94
CA ALA A 25 3.67 -7.56 5.91
C ALA A 25 3.67 -6.69 7.19
N GLU A 26 3.40 -5.40 7.07
CA GLU A 26 3.24 -4.50 8.20
C GLU A 26 1.97 -4.83 8.98
N CYS A 27 0.84 -4.95 8.28
CA CYS A 27 -0.43 -5.38 8.90
C CYS A 27 -0.28 -6.71 9.64
N ALA A 28 0.38 -7.70 9.01
CA ALA A 28 0.62 -8.99 9.64
C ALA A 28 1.50 -8.90 10.89
N ARG A 29 2.44 -7.96 10.94
CA ARG A 29 3.30 -7.72 12.10
C ARG A 29 2.55 -6.99 13.20
N GLU A 30 1.74 -5.99 12.86
CA GLU A 30 0.96 -5.20 13.82
C GLU A 30 -0.15 -6.00 14.49
N HIS A 31 -0.77 -6.90 13.73
CA HIS A 31 -1.86 -7.76 14.20
C HIS A 31 -1.43 -9.17 14.61
N GLU A 32 -0.13 -9.45 14.62
CA GLU A 32 0.44 -10.75 14.98
C GLU A 32 -0.22 -11.92 14.22
N CYS A 33 -0.45 -11.72 12.92
CA CYS A 33 -1.11 -12.70 12.08
C CYS A 33 -0.37 -14.05 12.10
N PRO A 34 -1.08 -15.18 12.26
CA PRO A 34 -0.44 -16.48 12.38
C PRO A 34 0.30 -16.86 11.09
N PRO A 35 1.53 -17.40 11.20
CA PRO A 35 2.29 -17.82 10.02
C PRO A 35 1.60 -18.99 9.30
N GLY A 36 1.55 -18.91 7.97
CA GLY A 36 0.96 -19.96 7.13
C GLY A 36 -0.55 -19.89 6.93
N ARG A 37 -1.23 -18.85 7.46
CA ARG A 37 -2.63 -18.57 7.13
C ARG A 37 -2.72 -17.67 5.91
N GLU A 38 -3.57 -18.02 4.95
CA GLU A 38 -3.91 -17.14 3.83
C GLU A 38 -4.63 -15.89 4.34
N CYS A 39 -4.14 -14.71 3.95
CA CYS A 39 -4.75 -13.46 4.38
C CYS A 39 -6.09 -13.26 3.66
N PRO A 40 -7.20 -12.99 4.36
CA PRO A 40 -8.50 -12.76 3.72
C PRO A 40 -8.55 -11.44 2.92
N LEU A 41 -7.57 -10.55 3.15
CA LEU A 41 -7.41 -9.26 2.47
C LEU A 41 -6.19 -9.28 1.54
N ASP A 42 -5.72 -10.47 1.15
CA ASP A 42 -4.66 -10.62 0.16
C ASP A 42 -5.06 -9.92 -1.15
N GLY A 43 -4.15 -9.11 -1.69
CA GLY A 43 -4.41 -8.27 -2.88
C GLY A 43 -5.17 -6.96 -2.61
N CYS A 44 -5.59 -6.67 -1.37
CA CYS A 44 -6.19 -5.38 -1.01
C CYS A 44 -5.17 -4.35 -0.47
N PHE A 45 -3.98 -4.79 -0.07
CA PHE A 45 -2.94 -3.93 0.50
C PHE A 45 -2.10 -3.25 -0.60
N THR A 46 -1.60 -2.04 -0.32
CA THR A 46 -0.64 -1.37 -1.19
C THR A 46 0.73 -2.07 -1.19
N PRO A 47 1.45 -2.09 -2.32
CA PRO A 47 2.82 -2.61 -2.37
C PRO A 47 3.83 -1.73 -1.61
N VAL A 48 3.49 -0.46 -1.32
CA VAL A 48 4.36 0.49 -0.63
C VAL A 48 3.53 1.31 0.36
N SER A 49 3.86 1.23 1.64
CA SER A 49 3.13 1.94 2.69
C SER A 49 3.15 3.46 2.52
N GLY A 50 1.99 4.08 2.72
CA GLY A 50 1.81 5.52 2.57
C GLY A 50 1.69 5.99 1.12
N LEU A 51 1.59 5.07 0.16
CA LEU A 51 1.27 5.38 -1.24
C LEU A 51 -0.08 4.81 -1.61
N SER A 52 -0.95 5.69 -2.09
CA SER A 52 -2.14 5.29 -2.83
C SER A 52 -1.74 4.51 -4.09
N GLU A 53 -2.62 3.63 -4.57
CA GLU A 53 -2.44 2.87 -5.82
C GLU A 53 -2.05 3.77 -7.00
N GLU A 54 -2.63 4.98 -7.08
CA GLU A 54 -2.31 5.96 -8.12
C GLU A 54 -0.85 6.43 -8.06
N ASP A 55 -0.32 6.70 -6.86
CA ASP A 55 1.06 7.14 -6.69
C ASP A 55 2.06 5.99 -6.86
N ALA A 56 1.70 4.77 -6.47
CA ALA A 56 2.49 3.57 -6.73
C ALA A 56 2.65 3.33 -8.24
N GLU A 57 1.58 3.46 -9.03
CA GLU A 57 1.66 3.33 -10.49
C GLU A 57 2.49 4.44 -11.14
N ARG A 58 2.40 5.68 -10.62
CA ARG A 58 3.22 6.81 -11.11
C ARG A 58 4.71 6.59 -10.86
N LEU A 59 5.08 5.97 -9.74
CA LEU A 59 6.47 5.65 -9.42
C LEU A 59 7.00 4.46 -10.24
N ALA A 60 6.14 3.50 -10.57
CA ALA A 60 6.50 2.33 -11.38
C ALA A 60 6.82 2.67 -12.85
N LYS A 61 6.35 3.82 -13.37
CA LYS A 61 6.72 4.27 -14.71
C LYS A 61 8.16 4.80 -14.71
N PRO A 62 9.07 4.26 -15.54
CA PRO A 62 10.41 4.80 -15.66
C PRO A 62 10.29 6.24 -16.14
N VAL A 63 10.73 7.19 -15.30
CA VAL A 63 10.88 8.58 -15.71
C VAL A 63 11.90 8.60 -16.84
N SER A 64 11.40 8.64 -18.07
CA SER A 64 12.23 8.81 -19.26
C SER A 64 12.85 10.20 -19.14
N ARG A 65 14.03 10.26 -18.52
CA ARG A 65 14.86 11.46 -18.39
C ARG A 65 15.13 11.98 -19.79
N ARG A 66 14.29 12.89 -20.29
CA ARG A 66 14.59 13.66 -21.50
C ARG A 66 15.82 14.49 -21.17
N ARG A 67 16.99 14.06 -21.68
CA ARG A 67 18.19 14.88 -21.80
C ARG A 67 17.80 16.11 -22.61
N THR A 68 17.58 17.25 -21.96
CA THR A 68 17.58 18.55 -22.62
C THR A 68 18.99 18.78 -23.15
N LYS A 69 19.13 18.79 -24.49
CA LYS A 69 20.36 19.24 -25.16
C LYS A 69 20.59 20.70 -24.79
N ALA A 70 21.78 21.01 -24.26
CA ALA A 70 22.28 22.37 -24.13
C ALA A 70 22.37 23.03 -25.52
N ALA A 71 21.83 24.24 -25.65
CA ALA A 71 22.01 25.09 -26.81
C ALA A 71 23.21 26.01 -26.58
N HIS A 72 24.05 26.13 -27.61
CA HIS A 72 25.24 26.97 -27.72
C HIS A 72 24.89 28.25 -28.50
#